data_AF-A0A483CSS9-F1
#
_entry.id   AF-A0A483CSS9-F1
#
_cell.length_a   1.000
_cell.length_b   1.000
_cell.length_c   1.000
_cell.angle_alpha   90.00
_cell.angle_beta   90.00
_cell.angle_gamma   90.00
#
_symmetry.space_group_name_H-M   'P 1'
#
loop_
_entity.id
_entity.type
_entity.pdbx_description
1 polymer ?
#
loop_
_entity_poly.entity_id
_entity_poly.type
_entity_poly.pdbx_seq_one_letter_code
_entity_poly.pdbx_strand_id
1 'polypeptide(L)'
;MRRECLQRLLREHGRIVVALSGGTDSAVLLAAAVKSGIEVAAVSVDTGLAPAGEMEAAARTAEALGVEHTIIPIDMLAEEAVRTNAPERCYVCKRRMMEAIVEHAHRNGCAAVADGTHADDDPADRPGVRALHDLGVISPFARCGIGKAEICALAREWSMPVRPSSSCLVTRLPFGTTVTPAILRRIDRAEAVLREAIPGRVRVRPEGGLARIEVPAGYEETAQALIPRIIEIGFEDATVEGQ
;
A
#
# COMPACT_ATOMS: atom_id res chain seq x y z
N MET A 1 -16.61 -18.69 -13.74
CA MET A 1 -15.49 -19.48 -13.17
C MET A 1 -14.72 -18.76 -12.06
N ARG A 2 -13.91 -17.70 -12.28
CA ARG A 2 -13.13 -17.05 -11.19
C ARG A 2 -13.92 -16.08 -10.30
N ARG A 3 -14.79 -15.24 -10.89
CA ARG A 3 -15.65 -14.32 -10.13
C ARG A 3 -16.65 -15.05 -9.22
N GLU A 4 -17.22 -16.14 -9.71
CA GLU A 4 -18.11 -17.00 -8.91
C GLU A 4 -17.35 -17.65 -7.74
N CYS A 5 -16.11 -18.10 -7.97
CA CYS A 5 -15.23 -18.55 -6.89
C CYS A 5 -15.07 -17.46 -5.82
N LEU A 6 -14.72 -16.24 -6.23
CA LEU A 6 -14.50 -15.12 -5.31
C LEU A 6 -15.76 -14.83 -4.49
N GLN A 7 -16.92 -14.72 -5.15
CA GLN A 7 -18.19 -14.46 -4.47
C GLN A 7 -18.58 -15.59 -3.51
N ARG A 8 -18.40 -16.85 -3.91
CA ARG A 8 -18.68 -18.01 -3.05
C ARG A 8 -17.78 -18.01 -1.82
N LEU A 9 -16.47 -17.84 -2.02
CA LEU A 9 -15.48 -17.81 -0.96
C LEU A 9 -15.78 -16.70 0.05
N LEU A 10 -16.12 -15.49 -0.43
CA LEU A 10 -16.49 -14.39 0.46
C LEU A 10 -17.75 -14.70 1.28
N ARG A 11 -18.78 -15.30 0.67
CA ARG A 11 -20.02 -15.69 1.37
C ARG A 11 -19.83 -16.78 2.43
N GLU A 12 -18.83 -17.66 2.27
CA GLU A 12 -18.52 -18.71 3.24
C GLU A 12 -18.00 -18.15 4.58
N HIS A 13 -17.45 -16.93 4.60
CA HIS A 13 -16.83 -16.33 5.78
C HIS A 13 -17.77 -15.41 6.59
N GLY A 14 -19.03 -15.20 6.18
CA GLY A 14 -19.95 -14.32 6.92
C GLY A 14 -19.43 -12.87 7.00
N ARG A 15 -19.44 -12.25 8.19
CA ARG A 15 -18.93 -10.89 8.39
C ARG A 15 -17.40 -10.86 8.39
N ILE A 16 -16.79 -10.06 7.52
CA ILE A 16 -15.33 -9.95 7.39
C ILE A 16 -14.81 -8.52 7.59
N VAL A 17 -13.51 -8.42 7.88
CA VAL A 17 -12.74 -7.18 7.74
C VAL A 17 -11.88 -7.26 6.49
N VAL A 18 -11.90 -6.22 5.65
CA VAL A 18 -10.93 -6.06 4.56
C VAL A 18 -9.80 -5.13 4.99
N ALA A 19 -8.57 -5.61 4.88
CA ALA A 19 -7.37 -4.80 5.06
C ALA A 19 -7.23 -3.81 3.89
N LEU A 20 -7.58 -2.55 4.13
CA LEU A 20 -7.67 -1.50 3.11
C LEU A 20 -6.40 -0.66 3.10
N SER A 21 -5.60 -0.73 2.02
CA SER A 21 -4.32 -0.02 1.92
C SER A 21 -4.39 1.28 1.11
N GLY A 22 -5.51 1.54 0.45
CA GLY A 22 -5.67 2.63 -0.53
C GLY A 22 -5.34 2.22 -1.97
N GLY A 23 -4.67 1.10 -2.17
CA GLY A 23 -4.34 0.56 -3.50
C GLY A 23 -5.53 -0.13 -4.18
N THR A 24 -5.43 -0.27 -5.51
CA THR A 24 -6.45 -0.89 -6.38
C THR A 24 -6.90 -2.26 -5.89
N ASP A 25 -5.98 -3.11 -5.44
CA ASP A 25 -6.32 -4.49 -5.09
C ASP A 25 -7.23 -4.55 -3.86
N SER A 26 -6.87 -3.85 -2.78
CA SER A 26 -7.70 -3.76 -1.58
C SER A 26 -9.05 -3.08 -1.83
N ALA A 27 -9.08 -2.08 -2.71
CA ALA A 27 -10.31 -1.38 -3.09
C ALA A 27 -11.28 -2.28 -3.86
N VAL A 28 -10.77 -3.05 -4.83
CA VAL A 28 -11.57 -4.03 -5.58
C VAL A 28 -12.02 -5.16 -4.66
N LEU A 29 -11.20 -5.59 -3.70
CA LEU A 29 -11.61 -6.63 -2.74
C LEU A 29 -12.77 -6.15 -1.87
N LEU A 30 -12.71 -4.92 -1.37
CA LEU A 30 -13.79 -4.32 -0.60
C LEU A 30 -15.08 -4.23 -1.43
N ALA A 31 -14.98 -3.77 -2.67
CA ALA A 31 -16.12 -3.72 -3.59
C ALA A 31 -16.69 -5.12 -3.88
N ALA A 32 -15.84 -6.14 -4.02
CA ALA A 32 -16.27 -7.52 -4.22
C ALA A 32 -17.02 -8.08 -2.99
N ALA A 33 -16.58 -7.74 -1.78
CA ALA A 33 -17.26 -8.10 -0.54
C ALA A 33 -18.63 -7.43 -0.43
N VAL A 34 -18.73 -6.13 -0.70
CA VAL A 34 -20.03 -5.42 -0.73
C VAL A 34 -20.98 -6.05 -1.76
N LYS A 35 -20.47 -6.31 -2.98
CA LYS A 35 -21.26 -6.92 -4.06
C LYS A 35 -21.65 -8.38 -3.81
N SER A 36 -20.97 -9.09 -2.91
CA SER A 36 -21.34 -10.46 -2.56
C SER A 36 -22.49 -10.51 -1.55
N GLY A 37 -22.86 -9.37 -0.95
CA GLY A 37 -23.96 -9.22 -0.01
C GLY A 37 -23.63 -9.61 1.42
N ILE A 38 -22.34 -9.78 1.75
CA ILE A 38 -21.90 -10.03 3.13
C ILE A 38 -21.76 -8.72 3.90
N GLU A 39 -21.87 -8.79 5.23
CA GLU A 39 -21.44 -7.69 6.09
C GLU A 39 -19.91 -7.54 6.00
N VAL A 40 -19.45 -6.32 5.79
CA VAL A 40 -18.02 -6.03 5.66
C VAL A 40 -17.68 -4.72 6.36
N ALA A 41 -16.55 -4.71 7.06
CA ALA A 41 -15.88 -3.51 7.53
C ALA A 41 -14.53 -3.37 6.85
N ALA A 42 -14.02 -2.14 6.77
CA ALA A 42 -12.69 -1.86 6.26
C ALA A 42 -11.78 -1.37 7.38
N VAL A 43 -10.54 -1.85 7.41
CA VAL A 43 -9.54 -1.37 8.37
C VAL A 43 -8.26 -0.99 7.63
N SER A 44 -7.77 0.22 7.88
CA SER A 44 -6.46 0.69 7.45
C SER A 44 -5.54 0.82 8.65
N VAL A 45 -4.24 0.66 8.43
CA VAL A 45 -3.21 0.89 9.45
C VAL A 45 -2.36 2.07 9.04
N ASP A 46 -2.37 3.11 9.86
CA ASP A 46 -1.47 4.25 9.68
C ASP A 46 -0.14 3.93 10.36
N THR A 47 0.89 3.77 9.54
CA THR A 47 2.26 3.46 9.99
C THR A 47 3.18 4.68 9.95
N GLY A 48 2.74 5.79 9.34
CA GLY A 48 3.61 6.90 8.95
C GLY A 48 4.65 6.58 7.86
N LEU A 49 4.62 5.37 7.26
CA LEU A 49 5.58 4.94 6.24
C LEU A 49 5.02 5.00 4.81
N ALA A 50 3.71 5.12 4.66
CA ALA A 50 3.05 5.21 3.37
C ALA A 50 3.22 6.62 2.77
N PRO A 51 3.32 6.75 1.43
CA PRO A 51 3.23 8.04 0.78
C PRO A 51 1.89 8.74 1.08
N ALA A 52 1.88 10.07 1.12
CA ALA A 52 0.66 10.85 1.26
C ALA A 52 -0.39 10.50 0.19
N GLY A 53 -1.67 10.56 0.54
CA GLY A 53 -2.79 10.26 -0.37
C GLY A 53 -3.28 8.81 -0.30
N GLU A 54 -2.49 7.86 0.22
CA GLU A 54 -2.90 6.46 0.36
C GLU A 54 -4.04 6.30 1.37
N MET A 55 -3.93 6.93 2.55
CA MET A 55 -4.95 6.83 3.59
C MET A 55 -6.24 7.55 3.17
N GLU A 56 -6.13 8.70 2.51
CA GLU A 56 -7.28 9.43 1.99
C GLU A 56 -7.96 8.64 0.85
N ALA A 57 -7.18 7.91 0.03
CA ALA A 57 -7.75 7.03 -0.99
C ALA A 57 -8.49 5.83 -0.39
N ALA A 58 -7.96 5.26 0.70
CA ALA A 58 -8.64 4.22 1.47
C ALA A 58 -9.98 4.75 2.02
N ALA A 59 -9.97 5.90 2.71
CA ALA A 59 -11.16 6.51 3.28
C ALA A 59 -12.23 6.80 2.20
N ARG A 60 -11.85 7.44 1.09
CA ARG A 60 -12.78 7.69 -0.04
C ARG A 60 -13.37 6.40 -0.63
N THR A 61 -12.57 5.34 -0.70
CA THR A 61 -13.02 4.04 -1.21
C THR A 61 -14.09 3.44 -0.30
N ALA A 62 -13.85 3.43 1.00
CA ALA A 62 -14.82 2.90 1.96
C ALA A 62 -16.11 3.74 1.99
N GLU A 63 -15.99 5.07 1.97
CA GLU A 63 -17.12 6.00 1.90
C GLU A 63 -17.97 5.78 0.64
N ALA A 64 -17.33 5.69 -0.54
CA ALA A 64 -18.03 5.46 -1.81
C ALA A 64 -18.77 4.12 -1.87
N LEU A 65 -18.33 3.14 -1.08
CA LEU A 65 -18.95 1.82 -0.98
C LEU A 65 -19.93 1.71 0.20
N GLY A 66 -20.11 2.76 1.00
CA GLY A 66 -20.96 2.76 2.19
C GLY A 66 -20.49 1.80 3.28
N VAL A 67 -19.18 1.59 3.40
CA VAL A 67 -18.57 0.65 4.36
C VAL A 67 -17.96 1.39 5.53
N GLU A 68 -18.19 0.89 6.75
CA GLU A 68 -17.52 1.37 7.96
C GLU A 68 -15.99 1.25 7.82
N HIS A 69 -15.28 2.35 8.04
CA HIS A 69 -13.82 2.41 7.94
C HIS A 69 -13.19 2.81 9.26
N THR A 70 -12.30 1.96 9.78
CA THR A 70 -11.47 2.26 10.95
C THR A 70 -10.01 2.44 10.54
N ILE A 71 -9.35 3.46 11.09
CA ILE A 71 -7.91 3.68 10.95
C ILE A 71 -7.25 3.37 12.29
N ILE A 72 -6.29 2.44 12.29
CA ILE A 72 -5.51 2.07 13.48
C ILE A 72 -4.12 2.70 13.35
N PRO A 73 -3.72 3.62 14.25
CA PRO A 73 -2.37 4.15 14.26
C PRO A 73 -1.39 3.15 14.89
N ILE A 74 -0.23 2.95 14.26
CA ILE A 74 0.88 2.15 14.78
C ILE A 74 2.17 2.95 14.59
N ASP A 75 2.92 3.16 15.69
CA ASP A 75 4.29 3.64 15.59
C ASP A 75 5.21 2.52 15.08
N MET A 76 5.29 2.41 13.76
CA MET A 76 6.07 1.36 13.12
C MET A 76 7.59 1.59 13.28
N LEU A 77 8.02 2.81 13.65
CA LEU A 77 9.43 3.10 13.93
C LEU A 77 9.86 2.68 15.34
N ALA A 78 8.93 2.26 16.21
CA ALA A 78 9.24 1.56 17.45
C ALA A 78 9.80 0.15 17.20
N GLU A 79 9.47 -0.46 16.05
CA GLU A 79 10.00 -1.75 15.65
C GLU A 79 11.45 -1.60 15.14
N GLU A 80 12.40 -2.24 15.82
CA GLU A 80 13.83 -2.08 15.54
C GLU A 80 14.18 -2.41 14.08
N ALA A 81 13.71 -3.54 13.56
CA ALA A 81 13.94 -3.96 12.18
C ALA A 81 13.42 -2.93 11.15
N VAL A 82 12.39 -2.16 11.49
CA VAL A 82 11.87 -1.09 10.64
C VAL A 82 12.73 0.16 10.77
N ARG A 83 13.04 0.56 12.00
CA ARG A 83 13.86 1.74 12.31
C ARG A 83 15.27 1.63 11.73
N THR A 84 15.86 0.45 11.68
CA THR A 84 17.21 0.22 11.12
C THR A 84 17.19 -0.15 9.64
N ASN A 85 16.01 -0.18 9.02
CA ASN A 85 15.82 -0.62 7.64
C ASN A 85 16.46 -1.99 7.37
N ALA A 86 16.22 -2.97 8.25
CA ALA A 86 16.77 -4.30 8.13
C ALA A 86 16.14 -5.08 6.93
N PRO A 87 16.83 -6.09 6.37
CA PRO A 87 16.29 -6.89 5.26
C PRO A 87 14.89 -7.49 5.51
N GLU A 88 14.60 -7.87 6.75
CA GLU A 88 13.35 -8.45 7.22
C GLU A 88 12.25 -7.43 7.56
N ARG A 89 12.52 -6.13 7.45
CA ARG A 89 11.57 -5.03 7.75
C ARG A 89 10.18 -5.27 7.19
N CYS A 90 10.09 -5.69 5.92
CA CYS A 90 8.81 -5.89 5.24
C CYS A 90 7.96 -6.98 5.90
N TYR A 91 8.59 -8.05 6.41
CA TYR A 91 7.90 -9.10 7.18
C TYR A 91 7.38 -8.53 8.50
N VAL A 92 8.25 -7.88 9.28
CA VAL A 92 7.88 -7.29 10.58
C VAL A 92 6.74 -6.29 10.45
N CYS A 93 6.85 -5.38 9.48
CA CYS A 93 5.83 -4.36 9.20
C CYS A 93 4.48 -4.99 8.80
N LYS A 94 4.48 -5.95 7.85
CA LYS A 94 3.24 -6.61 7.45
C LYS A 94 2.63 -7.42 8.59
N ARG A 95 3.44 -8.15 9.37
CA ARG A 95 2.97 -8.90 10.54
C ARG A 95 2.29 -7.98 11.55
N ARG A 96 2.96 -6.88 11.94
CA ARG A 96 2.42 -5.94 12.94
C ARG A 96 1.12 -5.28 12.49
N MET A 97 1.02 -4.89 11.21
CA MET A 97 -0.22 -4.35 10.65
C MET A 97 -1.35 -5.39 10.68
N MET A 98 -1.08 -6.63 10.28
CA MET A 98 -2.10 -7.69 10.22
C MET A 98 -2.53 -8.14 11.62
N GLU A 99 -1.61 -8.22 12.59
CA GLU A 99 -1.93 -8.49 14.00
C GLU A 99 -2.96 -7.49 14.54
N ALA A 100 -2.76 -6.19 14.29
CA ALA A 100 -3.67 -5.15 14.74
C ALA A 100 -5.05 -5.25 14.08
N ILE A 101 -5.10 -5.60 12.80
CA ILE A 101 -6.36 -5.79 12.06
C ILE A 101 -7.09 -7.05 12.56
N VAL A 102 -6.38 -8.15 12.80
CA VAL A 102 -6.95 -9.39 13.35
C VAL A 102 -7.50 -9.16 14.75
N GLU A 103 -6.77 -8.45 15.61
CA GLU A 103 -7.26 -8.07 16.94
C GLU A 103 -8.52 -7.20 16.85
N HIS A 104 -8.55 -6.23 15.92
CA HIS A 104 -9.75 -5.43 15.67
C HIS A 104 -10.93 -6.30 15.18
N ALA A 105 -10.69 -7.21 14.24
CA ALA A 105 -11.72 -8.12 13.72
C ALA A 105 -12.32 -8.98 14.84
N HIS A 106 -11.47 -9.56 15.70
CA HIS A 106 -11.91 -10.35 16.85
C HIS A 106 -12.76 -9.53 17.83
N ARG A 107 -12.32 -8.31 18.19
CA ARG A 107 -13.08 -7.43 19.10
C ARG A 107 -14.45 -7.05 18.55
N ASN A 108 -14.61 -6.99 17.24
CA ASN A 108 -15.84 -6.58 16.57
C ASN A 108 -16.69 -7.76 16.05
N GLY A 109 -16.33 -8.99 16.40
CA GLY A 109 -17.08 -10.19 16.02
C GLY A 109 -17.03 -10.50 14.52
N CYS A 110 -15.99 -10.07 13.81
CA CYS A 110 -15.76 -10.44 12.42
C CYS A 110 -15.07 -11.82 12.35
N ALA A 111 -15.55 -12.68 11.47
CA ALA A 111 -15.12 -14.08 11.39
C ALA A 111 -13.79 -14.27 10.63
N ALA A 112 -13.39 -13.30 9.81
CA ALA A 112 -12.13 -13.34 9.06
C ALA A 112 -11.60 -11.95 8.72
N VAL A 113 -10.29 -11.89 8.47
CA VAL A 113 -9.63 -10.75 7.82
C VAL A 113 -9.23 -11.17 6.42
N ALA A 114 -9.51 -10.34 5.42
CA ALA A 114 -9.15 -10.55 4.03
C ALA A 114 -8.17 -9.49 3.52
N ASP A 115 -7.19 -9.90 2.72
CA ASP A 115 -6.21 -9.01 2.10
C ASP A 115 -6.16 -9.12 0.58
N GLY A 116 -5.63 -8.08 -0.07
CA GLY A 116 -5.59 -7.94 -1.52
C GLY A 116 -4.51 -8.75 -2.23
N THR A 117 -3.86 -9.72 -1.59
CA THR A 117 -2.83 -10.57 -2.24
C THR A 117 -3.48 -11.36 -3.38
N HIS A 118 -2.84 -11.34 -4.55
CA HIS A 118 -3.40 -11.87 -5.80
C HIS A 118 -2.54 -12.99 -6.41
N ALA A 119 -3.03 -13.67 -7.44
CA ALA A 119 -2.41 -14.88 -7.98
C ALA A 119 -1.01 -14.65 -8.60
N ASP A 120 -0.72 -13.43 -9.05
CA ASP A 120 0.58 -13.07 -9.64
C ASP A 120 1.63 -12.72 -8.57
N ASP A 121 1.29 -12.75 -7.28
CA ASP A 121 2.23 -12.46 -6.19
C ASP A 121 3.09 -13.68 -5.88
N ASP A 122 4.41 -13.57 -6.07
CA ASP A 122 5.35 -14.60 -5.63
C ASP A 122 5.56 -14.50 -4.10
N PRO A 123 5.27 -15.55 -3.31
CA PRO A 123 5.55 -15.59 -1.88
C PRO A 123 7.04 -15.41 -1.54
N ALA A 124 7.96 -15.80 -2.42
CA ALA A 124 9.40 -15.63 -2.23
C ALA A 124 9.82 -14.15 -2.33
N ASP A 125 9.18 -13.39 -3.21
CA ASP A 125 9.43 -11.95 -3.39
C ASP A 125 8.69 -11.08 -2.36
N ARG A 126 7.71 -11.66 -1.65
CA ARG A 126 6.85 -10.96 -0.69
C ARG A 126 6.90 -11.64 0.68
N PRO A 127 7.97 -11.44 1.48
CA PRO A 127 8.08 -12.05 2.81
C PRO A 127 6.89 -11.73 3.73
N GLY A 128 6.20 -10.60 3.50
CA GLY A 128 4.96 -10.27 4.20
C GLY A 128 3.78 -11.23 3.96
N VAL A 129 3.76 -12.00 2.86
CA VAL A 129 2.71 -13.01 2.61
C VAL A 129 2.78 -14.15 3.63
N ARG A 130 3.98 -14.49 4.12
CA ARG A 130 4.14 -15.48 5.20
C ARG A 130 3.39 -15.06 6.47
N ALA A 131 3.44 -13.77 6.82
CA ALA A 131 2.75 -13.27 8.00
C ALA A 131 1.23 -13.38 7.90
N LEU A 132 0.65 -13.35 6.68
CA LEU A 132 -0.79 -13.53 6.47
C LEU A 132 -1.22 -14.94 6.86
N HIS A 133 -0.46 -15.94 6.39
CA HIS A 133 -0.73 -17.34 6.67
C HIS A 133 -0.69 -17.63 8.18
N ASP A 134 0.34 -17.14 8.88
CA ASP A 134 0.52 -17.34 10.32
C ASP A 134 -0.64 -16.74 11.15
N LEU A 135 -1.30 -15.70 10.63
CA LEU A 135 -2.39 -14.98 11.29
C LEU A 135 -3.79 -15.41 10.80
N GLY A 136 -3.89 -16.42 9.92
CA GLY A 136 -5.16 -16.87 9.36
C GLY A 136 -5.85 -15.84 8.46
N VAL A 137 -5.11 -14.86 7.94
CA VAL A 137 -5.65 -13.87 6.99
C VAL A 137 -5.87 -14.55 5.64
N ILE A 138 -7.07 -14.39 5.09
CA ILE A 138 -7.41 -14.98 3.80
C ILE A 138 -7.02 -14.04 2.64
N SER A 139 -6.58 -14.61 1.53
CA SER A 139 -6.27 -13.86 0.30
C SER A 139 -7.18 -14.35 -0.85
N PRO A 140 -8.42 -13.81 -0.97
CA PRO A 140 -9.43 -14.33 -1.88
C PRO A 140 -9.02 -14.34 -3.35
N PHE A 141 -8.28 -13.31 -3.81
CA PHE A 141 -7.83 -13.25 -5.20
C PHE A 141 -6.83 -14.35 -5.52
N ALA A 142 -5.80 -14.53 -4.69
CA ALA A 142 -4.84 -15.62 -4.84
C ALA A 142 -5.55 -17.00 -4.82
N ARG A 143 -6.46 -17.23 -3.87
CA ARG A 143 -7.21 -18.50 -3.76
C ARG A 143 -8.08 -18.81 -4.98
N CYS A 144 -8.61 -17.79 -5.66
CA CYS A 144 -9.42 -17.96 -6.86
C CYS A 144 -8.64 -17.80 -8.18
N GLY A 145 -7.30 -17.70 -8.12
CA GLY A 145 -6.45 -17.55 -9.31
C GLY A 145 -6.66 -16.23 -10.04
N ILE A 146 -7.08 -15.18 -9.33
CA ILE A 146 -7.33 -13.85 -9.90
C ILE A 146 -6.03 -13.05 -9.88
N GLY A 147 -5.58 -12.64 -11.06
CA GLY A 147 -4.36 -11.85 -11.26
C GLY A 147 -4.61 -10.34 -11.38
N LYS A 148 -3.54 -9.58 -11.54
CA LYS A 148 -3.56 -8.11 -11.59
C LYS A 148 -4.38 -7.55 -12.75
N ALA A 149 -4.28 -8.17 -13.92
CA ALA A 149 -5.02 -7.74 -15.10
C ALA A 149 -6.54 -7.84 -14.89
N GLU A 150 -7.00 -8.91 -14.25
CA GLU A 150 -8.41 -9.13 -13.92
C GLU A 150 -8.89 -8.16 -12.84
N ILE A 151 -8.07 -7.90 -11.81
CA ILE A 151 -8.38 -6.89 -10.78
C ILE A 151 -8.55 -5.50 -11.42
N CYS A 152 -7.64 -5.10 -12.31
CA CYS A 152 -7.76 -3.83 -13.02
C CYS A 152 -9.00 -3.78 -13.94
N ALA A 153 -9.40 -4.90 -14.54
CA ALA A 153 -10.63 -4.98 -15.33
C ALA A 153 -11.88 -4.82 -14.44
N LEU A 154 -11.91 -5.49 -13.27
CA LEU A 154 -12.97 -5.35 -12.27
C LEU A 154 -13.07 -3.92 -11.75
N ALA A 155 -11.94 -3.28 -11.47
CA ALA A 155 -11.91 -1.88 -11.04
C ALA A 155 -12.60 -0.98 -12.06
N ARG A 156 -12.26 -1.10 -13.36
CA ARG A 156 -12.90 -0.31 -14.42
C ARG A 156 -14.39 -0.61 -14.56
N GLU A 157 -14.77 -1.89 -14.53
CA GLU A 157 -16.17 -2.31 -14.62
C GLU A 157 -17.01 -1.74 -13.47
N TRP A 158 -16.44 -1.63 -12.28
CA TRP A 158 -17.11 -1.12 -11.09
C TRP A 158 -16.90 0.38 -10.87
N SER A 159 -16.35 1.08 -11.87
CA SER A 159 -16.05 2.52 -11.80
C SER A 159 -15.17 2.91 -10.60
N MET A 160 -14.29 2.00 -10.19
CA MET A 160 -13.29 2.21 -9.15
C MET A 160 -12.01 2.81 -9.75
N PRO A 161 -11.33 3.74 -9.04
CA PRO A 161 -10.04 4.26 -9.48
C PRO A 161 -8.98 3.15 -9.59
N VAL A 162 -8.32 3.06 -10.75
CA VAL A 162 -7.12 2.23 -10.91
C VAL A 162 -5.90 3.09 -10.54
N ARG A 163 -5.29 2.78 -9.41
CA ARG A 163 -4.09 3.47 -8.91
C ARG A 163 -2.82 2.65 -9.20
N PRO A 164 -1.68 3.30 -9.51
CA PRO A 164 -0.40 2.62 -9.61
C PRO A 164 -0.03 1.91 -8.31
N SER A 165 0.76 0.84 -8.39
CA SER A 165 1.30 0.21 -7.18
C SER A 165 2.32 1.13 -6.51
N SER A 166 2.03 1.48 -5.27
CA SER A 166 2.92 2.25 -4.40
C SER A 166 3.63 1.32 -3.41
N SER A 167 4.91 1.59 -3.18
CA SER A 167 5.67 0.98 -2.08
C SER A 167 5.89 2.03 -0.99
N CYS A 168 6.11 1.59 0.25
CA CYS A 168 6.38 2.50 1.36
C CYS A 168 7.61 3.38 1.07
N LEU A 169 7.66 4.55 1.72
CA LEU A 169 8.74 5.53 1.55
C LEU A 169 10.10 4.96 1.93
N VAL A 170 10.14 3.98 2.85
CA VAL A 170 11.39 3.32 3.28
C VAL A 170 12.09 2.60 2.11
N THR A 171 11.39 2.19 1.05
CA THR A 171 12.04 1.54 -0.11
C THR A 171 12.92 2.48 -0.93
N ARG A 172 12.93 3.78 -0.62
CA ARG A 172 13.83 4.77 -1.22
C ARG A 172 15.19 4.78 -0.53
N LEU A 173 15.30 4.17 0.65
CA LEU A 173 16.51 4.10 1.45
C LEU A 173 17.25 2.78 1.23
N PRO A 174 18.58 2.78 1.14
CA PRO A 174 19.38 1.56 1.20
C PRO A 174 19.16 0.80 2.50
N PHE A 175 19.19 -0.54 2.45
CA PHE A 175 19.13 -1.38 3.65
C PHE A 175 20.21 -0.98 4.68
N GLY A 176 19.88 -1.09 5.96
CA GLY A 176 20.75 -0.65 7.07
C GLY A 176 20.70 0.85 7.38
N THR A 177 20.04 1.66 6.54
CA THR A 177 19.87 3.10 6.81
C THR A 177 18.89 3.32 7.96
N THR A 178 19.25 4.15 8.93
CA THR A 178 18.31 4.53 10.00
C THR A 178 17.15 5.35 9.44
N VAL A 179 15.93 4.86 9.66
CA VAL A 179 14.68 5.49 9.22
C VAL A 179 14.22 6.48 10.28
N THR A 180 13.94 7.71 9.86
CA THR A 180 13.41 8.76 10.74
C THR A 180 12.16 9.41 10.13
N PRO A 181 11.24 9.96 10.94
CA PRO A 181 10.12 10.71 10.40
C PRO A 181 10.55 11.89 9.51
N ALA A 182 11.69 12.51 9.81
CA ALA A 182 12.22 13.63 9.04
C ALA A 182 12.64 13.22 7.61
N ILE A 183 13.36 12.10 7.44
CA ILE A 183 13.77 11.64 6.11
C ILE A 183 12.56 11.18 5.29
N LEU A 184 11.58 10.52 5.91
CA LEU A 184 10.35 10.09 5.24
C LEU A 184 9.51 11.28 4.75
N ARG A 185 9.31 12.29 5.61
CA ARG A 185 8.62 13.53 5.21
C ARG A 185 9.34 14.27 4.09
N ARG A 186 10.68 14.28 4.11
CA ARG A 186 11.49 14.91 3.07
C ARG A 186 11.29 14.21 1.72
N ILE A 187 11.37 12.88 1.70
CA ILE A 187 11.13 12.06 0.50
C ILE A 187 9.73 12.30 -0.04
N ASP A 188 8.70 12.22 0.82
CA ASP A 188 7.31 12.30 0.37
C ASP A 188 6.96 13.67 -0.21
N ARG A 189 7.42 14.75 0.42
CA ARG A 189 7.27 16.12 -0.11
C ARG A 189 7.95 16.28 -1.47
N ALA A 190 9.16 15.73 -1.62
CA ALA A 190 9.89 15.81 -2.87
C ALA A 190 9.20 15.02 -4.00
N GLU A 191 8.75 13.80 -3.71
CA GLU A 191 7.96 13.02 -4.66
C GLU A 191 6.60 13.69 -4.98
N ALA A 192 5.97 14.36 -4.02
CA ALA A 192 4.72 15.10 -4.26
C ALA A 192 4.90 16.23 -5.27
N VAL A 193 5.97 17.01 -5.15
CA VAL A 193 6.32 18.06 -6.12
C VAL A 193 6.48 17.49 -7.52
N LEU A 194 7.18 16.36 -7.66
CA LEU A 194 7.38 15.72 -8.96
C LEU A 194 6.06 15.22 -9.56
N ARG A 195 5.17 14.65 -8.73
CA ARG A 195 3.85 14.13 -9.16
C ARG A 195 2.90 15.21 -9.68
N GLU A 196 3.15 16.49 -9.40
CA GLU A 196 2.35 17.60 -9.95
C GLU A 196 2.50 17.72 -11.49
N ALA A 197 3.66 17.37 -12.03
CA ALA A 197 3.99 17.54 -13.44
C ALA A 197 4.37 16.24 -14.16
N ILE A 198 4.70 15.18 -13.42
CA ILE A 198 5.22 13.92 -13.97
C ILE A 198 4.23 12.80 -13.64
N PRO A 199 3.54 12.23 -14.66
CA PRO A 199 2.68 11.09 -14.46
C PRO A 199 3.51 9.82 -14.23
N GLY A 200 2.88 8.80 -13.64
CA GLY A 200 3.52 7.50 -13.46
C GLY A 200 4.36 7.40 -12.18
N ARG A 201 5.41 6.58 -12.23
CA ARG A 201 6.24 6.26 -11.05
C ARG A 201 7.38 7.27 -10.95
N VAL A 202 7.38 8.04 -9.88
CA VAL A 202 8.50 8.90 -9.48
C VAL A 202 9.07 8.41 -8.15
N ARG A 203 10.40 8.49 -7.98
CA ARG A 203 11.07 8.16 -6.72
C ARG A 203 12.16 9.16 -6.40
N VAL A 204 12.26 9.53 -5.13
CA VAL A 204 13.36 10.37 -4.64
C VAL A 204 14.17 9.56 -3.63
N ARG A 205 15.43 9.29 -3.94
CA ARG A 205 16.37 8.51 -3.11
C ARG A 205 17.40 9.44 -2.47
N PRO A 206 17.38 9.61 -1.14
CA PRO A 206 18.39 10.38 -0.44
C PRO A 206 19.75 9.67 -0.41
N GLU A 207 20.83 10.39 -0.74
CA GLU A 207 22.21 9.91 -0.69
C GLU A 207 23.14 11.01 -0.17
N GLY A 208 23.56 10.91 1.10
CA GLY A 208 24.58 11.81 1.66
C GLY A 208 24.25 13.31 1.60
N GLY A 209 22.97 13.69 1.61
CA GLY A 209 22.50 15.09 1.46
C GLY A 209 21.91 15.39 0.08
N LEU A 210 22.25 14.59 -0.93
CA LEU A 210 21.76 14.69 -2.29
C LEU A 210 20.43 13.93 -2.47
N ALA A 211 19.63 14.33 -3.45
CA ALA A 211 18.46 13.62 -3.92
C ALA A 211 18.71 13.03 -5.31
N ARG A 212 18.68 11.70 -5.44
CA ARG A 212 18.59 11.05 -6.74
C ARG A 212 17.13 10.86 -7.13
N ILE A 213 16.75 11.45 -8.26
CA ILE A 213 15.38 11.50 -8.77
C ILE A 213 15.23 10.49 -9.91
N GLU A 214 14.37 9.49 -9.73
CA GLU A 214 13.99 8.53 -10.76
C GLU A 214 12.64 8.93 -11.36
N VAL A 215 12.57 9.11 -12.68
CA VAL A 215 11.35 9.50 -13.42
C VAL A 215 11.17 8.65 -14.68
N PRO A 216 9.95 8.55 -15.24
CA PRO A 216 9.74 7.86 -16.51
C PRO A 216 10.52 8.53 -17.66
N ALA A 217 10.96 7.75 -18.63
CA ALA A 217 11.57 8.26 -19.86
C ALA A 217 10.79 9.42 -20.48
N GLY A 218 11.51 10.48 -20.86
CA GLY A 218 10.97 11.69 -21.48
C GLY A 218 10.53 12.78 -20.48
N TYR A 219 10.69 12.55 -19.18
CA TYR A 219 10.40 13.55 -18.13
C TYR A 219 11.65 14.09 -17.44
N GLU A 220 12.85 13.81 -17.96
CA GLU A 220 14.13 14.22 -17.37
C GLU A 220 14.25 15.74 -17.30
N GLU A 221 13.92 16.45 -18.39
CA GLU A 221 13.93 17.92 -18.42
C GLU A 221 12.91 18.52 -17.45
N THR A 222 11.72 17.94 -17.37
CA THR A 222 10.66 18.35 -16.43
C THR A 222 11.13 18.17 -14.98
N ALA A 223 11.79 17.05 -14.67
CA ALA A 223 12.36 16.80 -13.36
C ALA A 223 13.49 17.77 -13.03
N GLN A 224 14.37 18.06 -14.00
CA GLN A 224 15.46 19.01 -13.85
C GLN A 224 14.94 20.42 -13.53
N ALA A 225 13.85 20.85 -14.18
CA ALA A 225 13.21 22.13 -13.90
C ALA A 225 12.61 22.23 -12.49
N LEU A 226 12.33 21.10 -11.83
CA LEU A 226 11.76 21.05 -10.48
C LEU A 226 12.83 20.97 -9.37
N ILE A 227 14.10 20.75 -9.69
CA ILE A 227 15.20 20.65 -8.72
C ILE A 227 15.24 21.80 -7.71
N PRO A 228 15.07 23.08 -8.09
CA PRO A 228 15.06 24.17 -7.11
C PRO A 228 14.04 23.96 -5.97
N ARG A 229 12.84 23.46 -6.32
CA ARG A 229 11.79 23.14 -5.33
C ARG A 229 12.18 21.94 -4.46
N ILE A 230 12.97 21.00 -4.98
CA ILE A 230 13.48 19.85 -4.22
C ILE A 230 14.55 20.30 -3.21
N ILE A 231 15.43 21.22 -3.62
CA ILE A 231 16.44 21.82 -2.74
C ILE A 231 15.77 22.58 -1.58
N GLU A 232 14.70 23.35 -1.85
CA GLU A 232 13.91 24.05 -0.83
C GLU A 232 13.29 23.11 0.24
N ILE A 233 13.08 21.83 -0.08
CA ILE A 233 12.55 20.81 0.85
C ILE A 233 13.64 20.33 1.83
N GLY A 234 14.92 20.64 1.55
CA GLY A 234 16.06 20.38 2.43
C GLY A 234 17.05 19.35 1.90
N PHE A 235 17.15 19.18 0.59
CA PHE A 235 18.28 18.50 -0.06
C PHE A 235 19.34 19.53 -0.45
N GLU A 236 20.61 19.15 -0.42
CA GLU A 236 21.72 20.05 -0.78
C GLU A 236 21.79 20.27 -2.29
N ASP A 237 21.57 19.19 -3.05
CA ASP A 237 21.49 19.18 -4.50
C ASP A 237 20.70 17.94 -4.96
N ALA A 238 20.37 17.85 -6.25
CA ALA A 238 19.66 16.72 -6.82
C ALA A 238 20.16 16.33 -8.22
N THR A 239 20.12 15.03 -8.52
CA THR A 239 20.44 14.47 -9.84
C THR A 239 19.22 13.73 -10.39
N VAL A 240 19.07 13.73 -11.72
CA VAL A 240 17.96 13.05 -12.41
C VAL A 240 18.50 11.84 -13.17
N GLU A 241 17.87 10.69 -12.96
CA GLU A 241 18.09 9.45 -13.71
C GLU A 241 16.78 9.06 -14.42
N GLY A 242 16.82 8.96 -15.75
CA GLY A 242 15.70 8.44 -16.55
C GLY A 242 15.60 6.91 -16.42
N GLN A 243 14.36 6.40 -16.27
CA GLN A 243 14.05 4.96 -16.28
C GLN A 243 13.65 4.44 -17.65
#